data_AF-A0A7W0A2N3-F1
#
_entry.id   AF-A0A7W0A2N3-F1
#
_cell.length_a   1.000
_cell.length_b   1.000
_cell.length_c   1.000
_cell.angle_alpha   90.00
_cell.angle_beta   90.00
_cell.angle_gamma   90.00
#
_symmetry.space_group_name_H-M   'P 1'
#
loop_
_entity.id
_entity.type
_entity.pdbx_description
1 polymer ?
#
loop_
_entity_poly.entity_id
_entity_poly.type
_entity_poly.pdbx_seq_one_letter_code
_entity_poly.pdbx_strand_id
1 'polypeptide(L)'
;VNPNGRDRFPGTLAPALISPPFVWHDGPRVFIFGVEPVGWVTAELRFDQTHLAYVEVHRAIYHWPREAVGAFLARACGASPPSMCALLAALDRWAATRHVQSGPPVV
;
A
#
# COMPACT_ATOMS: atom_id res chain seq x y z
N VAL A 1 -31.46 14.83 -2.30
CA VAL A 1 -30.62 14.25 -3.37
C VAL A 1 -29.73 15.35 -3.91
N ASN A 2 -28.41 15.25 -3.73
CA ASN A 2 -27.41 16.25 -4.15
C ASN A 2 -26.48 15.55 -5.16
N PRO A 3 -26.15 16.12 -6.35
CA PRO A 3 -25.63 15.36 -7.49
C PRO A 3 -24.09 15.32 -7.60
N ASN A 4 -23.34 15.81 -6.60
CA ASN A 4 -21.88 15.86 -6.65
C ASN A 4 -21.25 14.91 -5.64
N GLY A 5 -21.31 13.60 -5.93
CA GLY A 5 -20.76 12.48 -5.16
C GLY A 5 -19.26 12.56 -4.91
N ARG A 6 -18.83 13.51 -4.08
CA ARG A 6 -17.58 13.46 -3.35
C ARG A 6 -17.93 12.89 -1.99
N ASP A 7 -17.83 11.57 -1.88
CA ASP A 7 -17.53 10.93 -0.61
C ASP A 7 -16.15 11.45 -0.17
N ARG A 8 -16.16 12.68 0.36
CA ARG A 8 -15.18 13.12 1.34
C ARG A 8 -15.36 12.18 2.50
N PHE A 9 -14.43 11.25 2.67
CA PHE A 9 -14.21 10.63 3.95
C PHE A 9 -13.18 11.47 4.72
N PRO A 10 -13.61 12.41 5.59
CA PRO A 10 -12.74 12.84 6.66
C PRO A 10 -12.67 11.68 7.66
N GLY A 11 -11.58 10.91 7.60
CA GLY A 11 -11.24 9.99 8.67
C GLY A 11 -11.94 8.63 8.68
N THR A 12 -12.22 8.03 7.53
CA THR A 12 -12.43 6.57 7.54
C THR A 12 -11.10 5.94 7.91
N LEU A 13 -11.01 5.46 9.15
CA LEU A 13 -10.02 4.51 9.59
C LEU A 13 -9.98 3.41 8.52
N ALA A 14 -8.96 3.42 7.67
CA ALA A 14 -8.63 2.24 6.90
C ALA A 14 -8.66 1.05 7.89
N PRO A 15 -9.24 -0.11 7.52
CA PRO A 15 -9.25 -1.27 8.39
C PRO A 15 -7.88 -1.42 9.03
N ALA A 16 -7.84 -1.56 10.36
CA ALA A 16 -6.57 -1.63 11.07
C ALA A 16 -5.73 -2.74 10.43
N LEU A 17 -4.56 -2.36 9.92
CA LEU A 17 -3.63 -3.31 9.32
C LEU A 17 -3.26 -4.35 10.37
N ILE A 18 -3.30 -5.62 9.98
CA ILE A 18 -2.98 -6.74 10.89
C ILE A 18 -1.51 -6.72 11.31
N SER A 19 -0.67 -6.01 10.54
CA SER A 19 0.77 -5.88 10.78
C SER A 19 1.34 -4.56 10.25
N PRO A 20 2.48 -4.08 10.77
CA PRO A 20 3.11 -2.84 10.30
C PRO A 20 3.41 -2.90 8.79
N PRO A 21 2.78 -2.07 7.94
CA PRO A 21 2.86 -2.21 6.49
C PRO A 21 4.27 -1.93 5.99
N PHE A 22 4.57 -2.40 4.78
CA PHE A 22 5.65 -1.85 4.00
C PHE A 22 5.22 -0.50 3.45
N VAL A 23 6.07 0.51 3.62
CA VAL A 23 5.84 1.86 3.12
C VAL A 23 7.04 2.27 2.30
N TRP A 24 6.79 2.74 1.07
CA TRP A 24 7.81 3.25 0.16
C TRP A 24 7.47 4.66 -0.27
N HIS A 25 8.48 5.54 -0.31
CA HIS A 25 8.33 6.93 -0.72
C HIS A 25 9.10 7.16 -2.01
N ASP A 26 8.45 7.78 -2.99
CA ASP A 26 9.05 8.18 -4.27
C ASP A 26 8.54 9.57 -4.67
N GLY A 27 9.31 10.60 -4.35
CA GLY A 27 8.95 11.99 -4.59
C GLY A 27 7.66 12.39 -3.85
N PRO A 28 6.60 12.87 -4.54
CA PRO A 28 5.34 13.22 -3.87
C PRO A 28 4.44 11.99 -3.59
N ARG A 29 4.87 10.78 -3.94
CA ARG A 29 4.06 9.55 -3.86
C ARG A 29 4.51 8.69 -2.68
N VAL A 30 3.54 8.13 -1.98
CA VAL A 30 3.72 7.10 -0.95
C VAL A 30 2.98 5.86 -1.41
N PHE A 31 3.66 4.72 -1.39
CA PHE A 31 3.06 3.43 -1.63
C PHE A 31 3.01 2.64 -0.33
N ILE A 32 1.88 2.00 -0.08
CA ILE A 32 1.66 1.14 1.09
C ILE A 32 1.35 -0.25 0.59
N PHE A 33 2.00 -1.24 1.19
CA PHE A 33 1.74 -2.66 0.98
C PHE A 33 1.56 -3.34 2.33
N GLY A 34 0.42 -3.99 2.54
CA GLY A 34 0.07 -4.52 3.85
C GLY A 34 -0.96 -5.63 3.81
N VAL A 35 -1.43 -6.02 4.99
CA VAL A 35 -2.47 -7.03 5.17
C VAL A 35 -3.57 -6.45 6.03
N GLU A 36 -4.80 -6.61 5.57
CA GLU A 36 -6.04 -6.28 6.24
C GLU A 36 -6.86 -7.55 6.45
N PRO A 37 -7.89 -7.56 7.33
CA PRO A 37 -8.72 -8.74 7.58
C PRO A 37 -9.30 -9.39 6.32
N VAL A 38 -9.53 -8.57 5.28
CA VAL A 38 -10.16 -8.99 4.02
C VAL A 38 -9.15 -9.36 2.93
N GLY A 39 -7.85 -9.20 3.15
CA GLY A 39 -6.81 -9.57 2.19
C GLY A 39 -5.57 -8.67 2.19
N TRP A 40 -4.78 -8.78 1.13
CA TRP A 40 -3.59 -7.97 0.91
C TRP A 40 -3.97 -6.62 0.32
N VAL A 41 -3.52 -5.53 0.95
CA VAL A 41 -3.84 -4.17 0.51
C VAL A 41 -2.64 -3.53 -0.17
N THR A 42 -2.91 -2.86 -1.29
CA THR A 42 -2.01 -1.90 -1.92
C THR A 42 -2.68 -0.54 -1.89
N ALA A 43 -1.99 0.50 -1.45
CA ALA A 43 -2.47 1.87 -1.55
C ALA A 43 -1.39 2.81 -2.09
N GLU A 44 -1.83 3.83 -2.80
CA GLU A 44 -1.00 4.93 -3.28
C GLU A 44 -1.58 6.22 -2.72
N LEU A 45 -0.74 6.99 -2.04
CA LEU A 45 -1.05 8.35 -1.62
C LEU A 45 -0.18 9.32 -2.39
N ARG A 46 -0.72 10.51 -2.64
CA ARG A 46 0.03 11.62 -3.24
C ARG A 46 -0.09 12.84 -2.34
N PHE A 47 1.01 13.55 -2.15
CA PHE A 47 0.99 14.80 -1.41
C PHE A 47 0.26 15.87 -2.21
N ASP A 48 -0.80 16.43 -1.63
CA ASP A 48 -1.55 17.57 -2.15
C ASP A 48 -1.02 18.85 -1.51
N GLN A 49 -0.38 19.69 -2.32
CA GLN A 49 0.21 20.96 -1.88
C GLN A 49 -0.83 22.00 -1.46
N THR A 50 -2.05 21.93 -2.00
CA THR A 50 -3.12 22.87 -1.65
C THR A 50 -3.65 22.61 -0.25
N HIS A 51 -3.77 21.33 0.13
CA HIS A 51 -4.30 20.91 1.43
C HIS A 51 -3.22 20.49 2.43
N LEU A 52 -1.94 20.53 2.03
CA LEU A 52 -0.77 20.09 2.81
C LEU A 52 -0.95 18.70 3.43
N ALA A 53 -1.57 17.80 2.68
CA ALA A 53 -1.95 16.48 3.15
C ALA A 53 -1.69 15.41 2.10
N TYR A 54 -1.42 14.19 2.53
CA TYR A 54 -1.43 13.03 1.64
C TYR A 54 -2.89 12.62 1.39
N VAL A 55 -3.25 12.53 0.11
CA VAL A 55 -4.56 12.03 -0.31
C VAL A 55 -4.38 10.66 -0.95
N GLU A 56 -5.24 9.71 -0.59
CA GLU A 56 -5.29 8.41 -1.25
C GLU A 56 -5.77 8.60 -2.70
N VAL A 57 -4.94 8.21 -3.66
CA VAL A 57 -5.26 8.29 -5.10
C VAL A 57 -5.60 6.93 -5.69
N HIS A 58 -5.20 5.85 -5.01
CA HIS A 58 -5.54 4.49 -5.41
C HIS A 58 -5.48 3.55 -4.21
N ARG A 59 -6.40 2.59 -4.19
CA ARG A 59 -6.42 1.48 -3.25
C ARG A 59 -7.02 0.26 -3.91
N ALA A 60 -6.42 -0.90 -3.63
CA ALA A 60 -6.92 -2.19 -4.07
C ALA A 60 -6.64 -3.25 -3.01
N ILE A 61 -7.54 -4.22 -2.92
CA ILE A 61 -7.44 -5.38 -2.04
C ILE A 61 -7.37 -6.62 -2.93
N TYR A 62 -6.43 -7.51 -2.62
CA TYR A 62 -6.17 -8.75 -3.34
C TYR A 62 -6.29 -9.93 -2.39
N HIS A 63 -6.80 -11.04 -2.90
CA HIS A 63 -6.87 -12.27 -2.12
C HIS A 63 -5.48 -12.91 -1.95
N TRP A 64 -4.69 -12.92 -3.03
CA TRP A 64 -3.39 -13.59 -3.03
C TRP A 64 -2.22 -12.62 -2.85
N PRO A 65 -1.22 -12.95 -2.01
CA PRO A 65 -0.03 -12.11 -1.81
C PRO A 65 0.72 -11.84 -3.10
N ARG A 66 0.84 -12.86 -3.97
CA ARG A 66 1.57 -12.77 -5.24
C ARG A 66 0.97 -11.73 -6.17
N GLU A 67 -0.36 -11.69 -6.27
CA GLU A 67 -1.07 -10.71 -7.09
C GLU A 67 -0.88 -9.30 -6.54
N ALA A 68 -1.02 -9.16 -5.22
CA ALA A 68 -0.84 -7.90 -4.52
C ALA A 68 0.57 -7.31 -4.71
N VAL A 69 1.61 -8.14 -4.57
CA VAL A 69 3.01 -7.73 -4.81
C VAL A 69 3.20 -7.32 -6.27
N GLY A 70 2.67 -8.09 -7.22
CA GLY A 70 2.77 -7.76 -8.65
C GLY A 70 2.14 -6.41 -8.98
N ALA A 71 0.92 -6.17 -8.49
CA ALA A 71 0.22 -4.91 -8.69
C ALA A 71 0.93 -3.72 -8.02
N PHE A 72 1.44 -3.92 -6.80
CA PHE A 72 2.24 -2.92 -6.08
C PHE A 72 3.50 -2.52 -6.87
N LEU A 73 4.28 -3.51 -7.32
CA LEU A 73 5.49 -3.27 -8.10
C LEU A 73 5.17 -2.58 -9.42
N ALA A 74 4.15 -3.04 -10.15
CA ALA A 74 3.73 -2.40 -11.41
C ALA A 74 3.35 -0.93 -11.24
N ARG A 75 2.75 -0.55 -10.10
CA ARG A 75 2.43 0.84 -9.77
C ARG A 75 3.65 1.66 -9.37
N ALA A 76 4.59 1.04 -8.67
CA ALA A 76 5.84 1.65 -8.29
C ALA A 76 6.85 1.74 -9.46
N CYS A 77 6.65 0.98 -10.55
CA CYS A 77 7.47 1.01 -11.79
C CYS A 77 7.50 2.34 -12.54
N GLY A 78 6.76 3.36 -12.09
CA GLY A 78 7.00 4.74 -12.53
C GLY A 78 8.30 5.34 -12.00
N ALA A 79 8.98 4.68 -11.05
CA ALA A 79 10.22 5.14 -10.46
C ALA A 79 11.44 4.87 -11.37
N SER A 80 12.51 5.64 -11.21
CA SER A 80 13.76 5.44 -11.96
C SER A 80 14.37 4.03 -11.72
N PRO A 81 15.20 3.48 -12.63
CA PRO A 81 15.80 2.15 -12.43
C PRO A 81 16.56 1.99 -11.09
N PRO A 82 17.34 2.98 -10.60
CA PRO A 82 17.92 2.93 -9.26
C PRO A 82 16.88 2.86 -8.13
N SER A 83 15.79 3.62 -8.25
CA SER A 83 14.68 3.59 -7.29
C SER A 83 14.00 2.22 -7.24
N MET A 84 13.88 1.53 -8.38
CA MET A 84 13.31 0.19 -8.46
C MET A 84 14.18 -0.85 -7.74
N CYS A 85 15.50 -0.82 -7.94
CA CYS A 85 16.41 -1.73 -7.22
C CYS A 85 16.36 -1.50 -5.70
N ALA A 86 16.32 -0.24 -5.27
CA ALA A 86 16.21 0.10 -3.86
C ALA A 86 14.88 -0.36 -3.26
N LEU A 87 13.78 -0.21 -4.00
CA LEU A 87 12.46 -0.70 -3.64
C LEU A 87 12.45 -2.23 -3.44
N LEU A 88 12.96 -2.98 -4.42
CA LEU A 88 12.98 -4.45 -4.35
C LEU A 88 13.81 -4.94 -3.16
N ALA A 89 14.98 -4.34 -2.93
CA ALA A 89 15.82 -4.68 -1.77
C ALA A 89 15.14 -4.34 -0.43
N ALA A 90 14.41 -3.22 -0.37
CA ALA A 90 13.65 -2.85 0.82
C ALA A 90 12.47 -3.80 1.07
N LEU A 91 11.74 -4.17 0.02
CA LEU A 91 10.61 -5.09 0.09
C LEU A 91 11.06 -6.50 0.51
N ASP A 92 12.17 -6.99 -0.04
CA ASP A 92 12.75 -8.29 0.32
C ASP A 92 13.14 -8.34 1.81
N ARG A 93 13.84 -7.31 2.30
CA ARG A 93 14.17 -7.20 3.73
C ARG A 93 12.93 -7.17 4.61
N TRP A 94 11.89 -6.44 4.22
CA TRP A 94 10.63 -6.40 4.95
C TRP A 94 9.88 -7.74 4.90
N ALA A 95 9.95 -8.48 3.80
CA ALA A 95 9.34 -9.80 3.71
C ALA A 95 10.07 -10.80 4.64
N ALA A 96 11.40 -10.70 4.71
CA ALA A 96 12.21 -11.55 5.59
C ALA A 96 11.89 -11.36 7.08
N THR A 97 11.52 -10.14 7.53
CA THR A 97 11.08 -9.93 8.92
C THR A 97 9.74 -10.58 9.24
N ARG A 98 8.97 -10.96 8.22
CA ARG A 98 7.63 -11.56 8.35
C ARG A 98 7.61 -13.08 8.20
N HIS A 99 8.60 -13.67 7.54
CA HIS A 99 8.76 -15.13 7.47
C HIS A 99 9.03 -15.78 8.84
N VAL A 100 9.36 -14.99 9.87
CA VAL A 100 9.45 -15.46 11.27
C VAL A 100 8.07 -15.75 11.89
N GLN A 101 6.95 -15.36 11.25
CA GLN A 101 5.60 -15.51 11.82
C GLN A 101 4.59 -16.27 10.94
N SER A 102 4.98 -16.83 9.79
CA SER A 102 4.07 -17.58 8.92
C SER A 102 4.01 -19.07 9.27
N GLY A 103 3.39 -19.40 10.40
CA GLY A 103 2.64 -20.66 10.49
C GLY A 103 1.27 -20.46 9.82
N PRO A 104 0.69 -21.45 9.11
CA PRO A 104 -0.67 -21.30 8.59
C PRO A 104 -1.65 -21.10 9.76
N PRO A 105 -2.77 -20.37 9.58
CA PRO A 105 -3.87 -20.47 10.52
C PRO A 105 -4.36 -21.91 10.51
N VAL A 106 -4.27 -22.57 11.67
CA VAL A 106 -4.88 -23.88 11.90
C VAL A 106 -6.39 -23.71 11.74
N VAL A 107 -6.95 -24.45 10.78
CA VAL A 107 -8.41 -24.61 10.58
C VAL A 107 -8.97 -25.45 11.72
#